data_AF-A0A381PMD8-F1
#
_entry.id   AF-A0A381PMD8-F1
#
_cell.length_a   1.000
_cell.length_b   1.000
_cell.length_c   1.000
_cell.angle_alpha   90.00
_cell.angle_beta   90.00
_cell.angle_gamma   90.00
#
_symmetry.space_group_name_H-M   'P 1'
#
loop_
_entity.id
_entity.type
_entity.pdbx_description
1 polymer ?
#
loop_
_entity_poly.entity_id
_entity_poly.type
_entity_poly.pdbx_seq_one_letter_code
_entity_poly.pdbx_strand_id
1 'polypeptide(L)'
;VKPAIRSIRCAFWPVLLFASGVCVSACSRDSQNEESPRRPLGSVTTQDFVPSQESAPEPLPTRWLGLIGEYGPDDDVWLALEDESRLHLRQGEVAYALEEASADEFLRRRPDPDGAERVLFTRRGDGRAAGFQLGEAYFPRREVGTVGGQTFRIDPVRDVEELRIEALAATPPVEEGPFRESELVDLTLLDPTIEVDIRYAGTNNFMNAVFYEDSRAFLQRPGADAVVRAHRALVGYGYGLLIHDGYRPWYVTKMFWDATPTHQREFVANPASGSRHNRGAAVDLSLYDLATGEAIEMPSSYDEFSHRSYPDYPGGTARQRWHRDLLRQVMEAEGFSVNPGEWWHFDHENWGEYGIQNEVFSEI
;
A
#
# COMPACT_ATOMS: atom_id res chain seq x y z
N VAL A 1 -49.27 -37.92 -2.49
CA VAL A 1 -48.58 -38.58 -1.35
C VAL A 1 -48.34 -37.52 -0.28
N LYS A 2 -48.94 -37.69 0.91
CA LYS A 2 -48.75 -36.84 2.12
C LYS A 2 -47.33 -37.04 2.69
N PRO A 3 -46.75 -36.09 3.45
CA PRO A 3 -47.06 -35.85 4.87
C PRO A 3 -47.29 -34.33 5.16
N ALA A 4 -48.17 -33.83 6.04
CA ALA A 4 -48.69 -34.18 7.36
C ALA A 4 -47.84 -33.71 8.57
N ILE A 5 -48.29 -32.56 9.14
CA ILE A 5 -48.45 -32.22 10.58
C ILE A 5 -47.15 -31.89 11.35
N ARG A 6 -46.98 -30.73 12.03
CA ARG A 6 -47.57 -30.39 13.34
C ARG A 6 -47.54 -28.89 13.65
N SER A 7 -48.69 -28.39 14.10
CA SER A 7 -48.83 -27.14 14.85
C SER A 7 -48.38 -27.33 16.30
N ILE A 8 -47.70 -26.34 16.88
CA ILE A 8 -47.64 -26.15 18.34
C ILE A 8 -47.93 -24.67 18.63
N ARG A 9 -49.01 -24.43 19.38
CA ARG A 9 -49.29 -23.19 20.10
C ARG A 9 -48.94 -23.43 21.56
N CYS A 10 -48.35 -22.42 22.21
CA CYS A 10 -48.37 -22.08 23.64
C CYS A 10 -47.28 -21.01 23.85
N ALA A 11 -47.36 -20.00 24.69
CA ALA A 11 -48.42 -19.29 25.41
C ALA A 11 -47.74 -17.98 25.89
N PHE A 12 -48.46 -16.87 25.89
CA PHE A 12 -48.02 -15.59 26.43
C PHE A 12 -48.03 -15.60 27.96
N TRP A 13 -47.00 -15.03 28.60
CA TRP A 13 -47.13 -14.38 29.91
C TRP A 13 -46.12 -13.23 30.08
N PRO A 14 -46.55 -12.05 30.58
CA PRO A 14 -45.72 -10.87 30.74
C PRO A 14 -45.17 -10.74 32.18
N VAL A 15 -43.94 -10.24 32.33
CA VAL A 15 -43.39 -9.78 33.62
C VAL A 15 -42.52 -8.55 33.32
N LEU A 16 -43.08 -7.35 33.44
CA LEU A 16 -42.95 -6.42 34.58
C LEU A 16 -41.60 -5.69 34.65
N LEU A 17 -41.65 -4.46 34.14
CA LEU A 17 -40.74 -3.36 34.39
C LEU A 17 -40.63 -3.08 35.90
N PHE A 18 -39.39 -2.99 36.41
CA PHE A 18 -39.09 -2.30 37.65
C PHE A 18 -38.26 -1.06 37.36
N ALA A 19 -38.91 0.09 37.51
CA ALA A 19 -38.28 1.38 37.63
C ALA A 19 -37.77 1.56 39.08
N SER A 20 -36.51 1.94 39.22
CA SER A 20 -35.96 2.60 40.40
C SER A 20 -34.95 3.62 39.84
N GLY A 21 -35.07 4.93 40.04
CA GLY A 21 -35.65 5.64 41.16
C GLY A 21 -34.53 6.00 42.15
N VAL A 22 -33.51 6.73 41.69
CA VAL A 22 -32.50 7.34 42.56
C VAL A 22 -32.49 8.84 42.29
N CYS A 23 -33.06 9.60 43.22
CA CYS A 23 -32.78 11.01 43.39
C CYS A 23 -31.41 11.15 44.05
N VAL A 24 -30.50 11.92 43.45
CA VAL A 24 -29.39 12.54 44.18
C VAL A 24 -29.45 14.04 43.96
N SER A 25 -29.30 14.72 45.09
CA SER A 25 -29.45 16.14 45.33
C SER A 25 -28.49 17.00 44.49
N ALA A 26 -29.01 18.14 44.02
CA ALA A 26 -28.19 19.23 43.50
C ALA A 26 -27.48 19.94 44.66
N CYS A 27 -26.15 19.91 44.67
CA CYS A 27 -25.34 20.90 45.37
C CYS A 27 -24.47 21.62 44.34
N SER A 28 -24.75 22.91 44.18
CA SER A 28 -23.86 23.90 43.59
C SER A 28 -22.59 24.03 44.44
N ARG A 29 -21.42 24.07 43.79
CA ARG A 29 -20.30 24.94 44.19
C ARG A 29 -19.23 25.06 43.10
N ASP A 30 -18.65 26.24 43.10
CA ASP A 30 -17.77 26.86 42.11
C ASP A 30 -16.44 26.16 41.84
N SER A 31 -15.94 26.52 40.65
CA SER A 31 -14.61 26.40 40.08
C SER A 31 -13.41 26.49 41.04
N GLN A 32 -12.49 25.54 40.88
CA GLN A 32 -11.04 25.78 40.94
C GLN A 32 -10.35 24.85 39.93
N ASN A 33 -9.49 25.44 39.10
CA ASN A 33 -8.54 24.78 38.22
C ASN A 33 -7.51 24.01 39.07
N GLU A 34 -7.37 22.70 38.87
CA GLU A 34 -6.17 21.96 39.27
C GLU A 34 -5.66 21.15 38.07
N GLU A 35 -4.47 21.50 37.58
CA GLU A 35 -3.69 20.72 36.63
C GLU A 35 -3.40 19.34 37.23
N SER A 36 -4.07 18.32 36.71
CA SER A 36 -3.75 16.93 37.01
C SER A 36 -2.41 16.56 36.36
N PRO A 37 -1.45 16.00 37.12
CA PRO A 37 -0.18 15.56 36.54
C PRO A 37 -0.45 14.45 35.54
N ARG A 38 0.04 14.63 34.30
CA ARG A 38 -0.04 13.64 33.22
C ARG A 38 0.39 12.27 33.77
N ARG A 39 -0.57 11.34 33.86
CA ARG A 39 -0.25 9.93 34.07
C ARG A 39 0.65 9.51 32.91
N PRO A 40 1.77 8.81 33.17
CA PRO A 40 2.51 8.19 32.09
C PRO A 40 1.54 7.28 31.34
N LEU A 41 1.51 7.39 30.01
CA LEU A 41 0.79 6.48 29.14
C LEU A 41 1.15 5.06 29.58
N GLY A 42 0.17 4.37 30.16
CA GLY A 42 0.31 2.95 30.42
C GLY A 42 0.63 2.29 29.09
N SER A 43 1.65 1.44 29.10
CA SER A 43 2.02 0.59 27.99
C SER A 43 0.78 -0.16 27.50
N VAL A 44 0.14 0.35 26.47
CA VAL A 44 -0.73 -0.46 25.62
C VAL A 44 0.26 -1.34 24.90
N THR A 45 0.39 -2.57 25.38
CA THR A 45 1.08 -3.65 24.68
C THR A 45 0.55 -3.64 23.25
N THR A 46 1.42 -3.31 22.31
CA THR A 46 1.37 -3.89 20.97
C THR A 46 0.92 -5.33 21.14
N GLN A 47 -0.17 -5.77 20.50
CA GLN A 47 -0.22 -7.19 20.21
C GLN A 47 1.13 -7.49 19.55
N ASP A 48 1.91 -8.39 20.15
CA ASP A 48 3.33 -8.56 19.80
C ASP A 48 3.41 -9.06 18.36
N PHE A 49 3.36 -8.12 17.42
CA PHE A 49 3.55 -8.37 16.01
C PHE A 49 4.99 -8.81 15.85
N VAL A 50 5.16 -10.05 15.39
CA VAL A 50 6.45 -10.62 15.04
C VAL A 50 6.39 -10.99 13.57
N PRO A 51 7.18 -10.33 12.69
CA PRO A 51 7.21 -10.67 11.28
C PRO A 51 7.85 -12.05 11.10
N SER A 52 7.56 -12.68 9.96
CA SER A 52 8.17 -13.96 9.55
C SER A 52 9.71 -13.93 9.53
N GLN A 53 10.29 -12.74 9.30
CA GLN A 53 11.72 -12.49 9.36
C GLN A 53 11.97 -11.17 10.11
N GLU A 54 12.59 -11.25 11.29
CA GLU A 54 12.78 -10.09 12.19
C GLU A 54 13.79 -9.05 11.68
N SER A 55 14.83 -9.49 10.97
CA SER A 55 15.90 -8.60 10.51
C SER A 55 15.94 -8.47 8.99
N ALA A 56 16.12 -7.24 8.52
CA ALA A 56 16.38 -6.97 7.11
C ALA A 56 17.58 -7.78 6.60
N PRO A 57 17.52 -8.36 5.38
CA PRO A 57 18.68 -8.96 4.72
C PRO A 57 19.85 -7.98 4.64
N GLU A 58 21.09 -8.48 4.66
CA GLU A 58 22.30 -7.68 4.51
C GLU A 58 22.31 -6.88 3.19
N PRO A 59 22.99 -5.71 3.14
CA PRO A 59 23.05 -4.93 1.91
C PRO A 59 23.77 -5.72 0.81
N LEU A 60 23.20 -5.73 -0.38
CA LEU A 60 23.85 -6.33 -1.53
C LEU A 60 25.13 -5.58 -1.96
N PRO A 61 26.06 -6.25 -2.65
CA PRO A 61 27.17 -5.57 -3.28
C PRO A 61 26.69 -4.55 -4.32
N THR A 62 27.12 -3.28 -4.20
CA THR A 62 26.69 -2.16 -5.07
C THR A 62 26.85 -2.46 -6.56
N ARG A 63 27.86 -3.25 -6.94
CA ARG A 63 28.10 -3.67 -8.34
C ARG A 63 26.94 -4.46 -8.96
N TRP A 64 26.12 -5.14 -8.16
CA TRP A 64 24.97 -5.91 -8.65
C TRP A 64 23.73 -5.05 -8.89
N LEU A 65 23.63 -3.84 -8.31
CA LEU A 65 22.45 -2.97 -8.47
C LEU A 65 22.13 -2.71 -9.95
N GLY A 66 23.15 -2.46 -10.77
CA GLY A 66 22.96 -2.26 -12.21
C GLY A 66 22.55 -3.52 -12.99
N LEU A 67 22.65 -4.70 -12.38
CA LEU A 67 22.29 -5.99 -12.98
C LEU A 67 20.86 -6.43 -12.60
N ILE A 68 20.30 -5.92 -11.50
CA ILE A 68 18.95 -6.30 -11.04
C ILE A 68 17.89 -5.65 -11.92
N GLY A 69 16.96 -6.44 -12.45
CA GLY A 69 15.88 -5.96 -13.30
C GLY A 69 15.31 -7.06 -14.19
N GLU A 70 14.51 -6.65 -15.17
CA GLU A 70 13.87 -7.57 -16.11
C GLU A 70 14.55 -7.54 -17.47
N TYR A 71 14.55 -8.69 -18.15
CA TYR A 71 15.27 -8.94 -19.39
C TYR A 71 14.44 -9.84 -20.31
N GLY A 72 14.68 -9.75 -21.62
CA GLY A 72 14.02 -10.61 -22.61
C GLY A 72 12.71 -10.05 -23.17
N PRO A 73 12.14 -10.72 -24.19
CA PRO A 73 10.87 -10.35 -24.81
C PRO A 73 9.68 -10.63 -23.87
N ASP A 74 8.49 -10.12 -24.22
CA ASP A 74 7.28 -10.23 -23.39
C ASP A 74 6.83 -11.68 -23.15
N ASP A 75 7.13 -12.59 -24.07
CA ASP A 75 6.82 -14.01 -24.00
C ASP A 75 7.94 -14.86 -23.35
N ASP A 76 9.07 -14.26 -22.98
CA ASP A 76 10.18 -14.93 -22.31
C ASP A 76 10.94 -13.96 -21.37
N VAL A 77 10.26 -13.55 -20.29
CA VAL A 77 10.81 -12.62 -19.31
C VAL A 77 11.73 -13.34 -18.32
N TRP A 78 12.94 -12.80 -18.18
CA TRP A 78 13.93 -13.18 -17.18
C TRP A 78 14.09 -12.08 -16.15
N LEU A 79 14.12 -12.45 -14.87
CA LEU A 79 14.40 -11.54 -13.77
C LEU A 79 15.81 -11.81 -13.24
N ALA A 80 16.67 -10.81 -13.27
CA ALA A 80 17.87 -10.81 -12.47
C ALA A 80 17.53 -10.17 -11.12
N LEU A 81 17.69 -10.91 -10.03
CA LEU A 81 17.31 -10.48 -8.69
C LEU A 81 18.33 -10.97 -7.67
N GLU A 82 18.44 -10.27 -6.55
CA GLU A 82 19.26 -10.74 -5.43
C GLU A 82 18.38 -11.52 -4.47
N ASP A 83 18.86 -12.69 -4.05
CA ASP A 83 18.23 -13.55 -3.05
C ASP A 83 19.30 -14.36 -2.32
N GLU A 84 19.12 -14.59 -1.02
CA GLU A 84 20.09 -15.31 -0.17
C GLU A 84 21.56 -14.85 -0.36
N SER A 85 21.79 -13.53 -0.51
CA SER A 85 23.12 -12.95 -0.77
C SER A 85 23.79 -13.44 -2.06
N ARG A 86 23.00 -13.88 -3.05
CA ARG A 86 23.45 -14.30 -4.39
C ARG A 86 22.60 -13.66 -5.48
N LEU A 87 23.23 -13.37 -6.62
CA LEU A 87 22.49 -13.01 -7.83
C LEU A 87 21.80 -14.28 -8.38
N HIS A 88 20.54 -14.14 -8.73
CA HIS A 88 19.72 -15.18 -9.35
C HIS A 88 19.22 -14.71 -10.70
N LEU A 89 19.11 -15.64 -11.65
CA LEU A 89 18.26 -15.48 -12.83
C LEU A 89 17.00 -16.30 -12.63
N ARG A 90 15.83 -15.68 -12.73
CA ARG A 90 14.53 -16.34 -12.61
C ARG A 90 13.77 -16.28 -13.93
N GLN A 91 13.17 -17.40 -14.31
CA GLN A 91 12.29 -17.55 -15.47
C GLN A 91 11.03 -18.31 -15.02
N GLY A 92 9.88 -17.65 -15.04
CA GLY A 92 8.64 -18.19 -14.47
C GLY A 92 8.79 -18.53 -12.98
N GLU A 93 8.58 -19.80 -12.64
CA GLU A 93 8.71 -20.31 -11.27
C GLU A 93 10.12 -20.80 -10.91
N VAL A 94 11.03 -20.89 -11.89
CA VAL A 94 12.36 -21.45 -11.69
C VAL A 94 13.37 -20.34 -11.48
N ALA A 95 14.11 -20.39 -10.38
CA ALA A 95 15.23 -19.50 -10.08
C ALA A 95 16.56 -20.26 -10.11
N TYR A 96 17.57 -19.65 -10.72
CA TYR A 96 18.91 -20.19 -10.87
C TYR A 96 19.91 -19.32 -10.12
N ALA A 97 20.48 -19.85 -9.04
CA ALA A 97 21.55 -19.18 -8.32
C ALA A 97 22.81 -19.08 -9.18
N LEU A 98 23.39 -17.89 -9.24
CA LEU A 98 24.59 -17.62 -10.01
C LEU A 98 25.84 -17.70 -9.13
N GLU A 99 26.93 -18.18 -9.70
CA GLU A 99 28.28 -18.12 -9.11
C GLU A 99 29.04 -16.98 -9.78
N GLU A 100 29.51 -16.02 -9.00
CA GLU A 100 30.24 -14.86 -9.52
C GLU A 100 31.65 -15.28 -9.97
N ALA A 101 31.96 -15.08 -11.25
CA ALA A 101 33.29 -15.28 -11.81
C ALA A 101 34.05 -13.95 -11.97
N SER A 102 33.33 -12.87 -12.30
CA SER A 102 33.83 -11.49 -12.29
C SER A 102 32.65 -10.51 -12.11
N ALA A 103 32.90 -9.20 -12.16
CA ALA A 103 31.88 -8.18 -11.93
C ALA A 103 30.64 -8.28 -12.84
N ASP A 104 30.83 -8.80 -14.07
CA ASP A 104 29.79 -8.92 -15.10
C ASP A 104 29.64 -10.35 -15.63
N GLU A 105 30.45 -11.28 -15.15
CA GLU A 105 30.45 -12.67 -15.60
C GLU A 105 30.11 -13.60 -14.45
N PHE A 106 29.13 -14.46 -14.70
CA PHE A 106 28.60 -15.40 -13.75
C PHE A 106 28.48 -16.79 -14.39
N LEU A 107 28.37 -17.81 -13.54
CA LEU A 107 28.13 -19.19 -13.93
C LEU A 107 26.79 -19.67 -13.36
N ARG A 108 25.94 -20.22 -14.23
CA ARG A 108 24.73 -20.96 -13.86
C ARG A 108 25.06 -22.44 -13.86
N ARG A 109 24.98 -23.12 -12.70
CA ARG A 109 25.13 -24.57 -12.66
C ARG A 109 23.93 -25.27 -13.28
N ARG A 110 24.20 -26.28 -14.09
CA ARG A 110 23.23 -27.24 -14.60
C ARG A 110 23.15 -28.44 -13.64
N PRO A 111 22.11 -29.29 -13.76
CA PRO A 111 22.01 -30.53 -12.99
C PRO A 111 23.15 -31.54 -13.24
N ASP A 112 23.90 -31.39 -14.34
CA ASP A 112 25.11 -32.17 -14.63
C ASP A 112 26.29 -31.66 -13.76
N PRO A 113 27.04 -32.56 -13.07
CA PRO A 113 28.17 -32.19 -12.21
C PRO A 113 29.19 -31.22 -12.81
N ASP A 114 29.44 -31.29 -14.12
CA ASP A 114 30.42 -30.45 -14.83
C ASP A 114 29.76 -29.39 -15.73
N GLY A 115 28.42 -29.34 -15.74
CA GLY A 115 27.67 -28.42 -16.58
C GLY A 115 27.57 -27.04 -15.93
N ALA A 116 28.34 -26.07 -16.41
CA ALA A 116 28.15 -24.66 -16.10
C ALA A 116 27.87 -23.87 -17.39
N GLU A 117 26.88 -22.99 -17.34
CA GLU A 117 26.61 -22.02 -18.40
C GLU A 117 27.11 -20.65 -18.00
N ARG A 118 27.84 -20.02 -18.91
CA ARG A 118 28.27 -18.65 -18.77
C ARG A 118 27.09 -17.70 -18.95
N VAL A 119 26.95 -16.79 -17.99
CA VAL A 119 26.05 -15.64 -18.02
C VAL A 119 26.93 -14.39 -18.05
N LEU A 120 26.83 -13.61 -19.12
CA LEU A 120 27.62 -12.38 -19.29
C LEU A 120 26.68 -11.18 -19.39
N PHE A 121 26.77 -10.25 -18.44
CA PHE A 121 26.06 -8.98 -18.50
C PHE A 121 26.87 -7.97 -19.32
N THR A 122 26.16 -7.18 -20.14
CA THR A 122 26.76 -6.06 -20.87
C THR A 122 26.24 -4.76 -20.28
N ARG A 123 27.09 -3.91 -19.71
CA ARG A 123 26.69 -2.62 -19.13
C ARG A 123 26.67 -1.49 -20.16
N ARG A 124 25.77 -0.54 -19.93
CA ARG A 124 25.74 0.80 -20.52
C ARG A 124 26.69 1.71 -19.73
N GLY A 125 26.93 2.93 -20.23
CA GLY A 125 27.81 3.90 -19.60
C GLY A 125 27.35 4.41 -18.23
N ASP A 126 26.07 4.21 -17.88
CA ASP A 126 25.47 4.55 -16.58
C ASP A 126 25.64 3.43 -15.52
N GLY A 127 26.32 2.33 -15.87
CA GLY A 127 26.52 1.18 -15.00
C GLY A 127 25.37 0.18 -14.96
N ARG A 128 24.25 0.43 -15.66
CA ARG A 128 23.16 -0.54 -15.79
C ARG A 128 23.41 -1.51 -16.93
N ALA A 129 23.00 -2.76 -16.75
CA ALA A 129 23.07 -3.74 -17.82
C ALA A 129 22.10 -3.37 -18.97
N ALA A 130 22.62 -3.29 -20.19
CA ALA A 130 21.86 -3.26 -21.43
C ALA A 130 21.16 -4.59 -21.73
N GLY A 131 21.68 -5.68 -21.16
CA GLY A 131 21.19 -7.04 -21.33
C GLY A 131 22.17 -8.06 -20.77
N PHE A 132 21.85 -9.33 -20.89
CA PHE A 132 22.78 -10.43 -20.60
C PHE A 132 22.77 -11.47 -21.72
N GLN A 133 23.87 -12.20 -21.83
CA GLN A 133 24.02 -13.33 -22.73
C GLN A 133 24.05 -14.63 -21.91
N LEU A 134 23.25 -15.62 -22.32
CA LEU A 134 23.24 -16.97 -21.77
C LEU A 134 23.42 -17.95 -22.95
N GLY A 135 24.59 -18.59 -23.02
CA GLY A 135 24.97 -19.35 -24.22
C GLY A 135 25.07 -18.44 -25.46
N GLU A 136 24.34 -18.78 -26.52
CA GLU A 136 24.27 -17.98 -27.75
C GLU A 136 23.12 -16.94 -27.73
N ALA A 137 22.21 -17.03 -26.77
CA ALA A 137 21.05 -16.15 -26.68
C ALA A 137 21.38 -14.85 -25.93
N TYR A 138 20.85 -13.74 -26.44
CA TYR A 138 20.97 -12.42 -25.81
C TYR A 138 19.59 -11.91 -25.37
N PHE A 139 19.51 -11.49 -24.11
CA PHE A 139 18.29 -10.99 -23.48
C PHE A 139 18.48 -9.50 -23.18
N PRO A 140 17.86 -8.59 -23.96
CA PRO A 140 17.95 -7.15 -23.69
C PRO A 140 17.24 -6.81 -22.38
N ARG A 141 17.75 -5.82 -21.64
CA ARG A 141 17.04 -5.24 -20.49
C ARG A 141 15.72 -4.63 -20.95
N ARG A 142 14.65 -4.92 -20.21
CA ARG A 142 13.34 -4.29 -20.36
C ARG A 142 13.30 -2.98 -19.58
N GLU A 143 12.66 -1.97 -20.14
CA GLU A 143 12.40 -0.70 -19.47
C GLU A 143 10.98 -0.76 -18.89
N VAL A 144 10.84 -1.36 -17.70
CA VAL A 144 9.55 -1.55 -17.03
C VAL A 144 9.41 -0.58 -15.86
N GLY A 145 8.33 0.19 -15.85
CA GLY A 145 8.04 1.13 -14.78
C GLY A 145 9.04 2.29 -14.75
N THR A 146 9.51 2.62 -13.54
CA THR A 146 10.40 3.75 -13.32
C THR A 146 11.85 3.34 -13.03
N VAL A 147 12.73 4.29 -13.32
CA VAL A 147 14.14 4.26 -12.96
C VAL A 147 14.29 4.84 -11.55
N GLY A 148 14.87 4.07 -10.62
CA GLY A 148 15.16 4.39 -9.22
C GLY A 148 14.87 5.82 -8.76
N GLY A 149 13.81 5.98 -7.96
CA GLY A 149 13.38 7.26 -7.36
C GLY A 149 12.54 8.17 -8.26
N GLN A 150 12.37 7.85 -9.54
CA GLN A 150 11.44 8.59 -10.42
C GLN A 150 9.99 8.20 -10.13
N THR A 151 9.10 9.17 -10.23
CA THR A 151 7.65 8.93 -10.19
C THR A 151 7.16 8.52 -11.57
N PHE A 152 6.38 7.44 -11.63
CA PHE A 152 5.75 6.96 -12.86
C PHE A 152 4.86 8.06 -13.44
N ARG A 153 4.72 8.12 -14.77
CA ARG A 153 3.90 9.14 -15.45
C ARG A 153 3.13 8.51 -16.59
N ILE A 154 1.88 8.95 -16.75
CA ILE A 154 1.08 8.73 -17.95
C ILE A 154 0.98 10.03 -18.74
N ASP A 155 0.63 9.93 -20.02
CA ASP A 155 0.09 11.05 -20.78
C ASP A 155 -1.44 11.02 -20.64
N PRO A 156 -2.06 11.96 -19.92
CA PRO A 156 -3.51 12.03 -19.81
C PRO A 156 -4.17 12.14 -21.19
N VAL A 157 -5.25 11.39 -21.42
CA VAL A 157 -5.97 11.44 -22.71
C VAL A 157 -6.75 12.75 -22.92
N ARG A 158 -6.87 13.56 -21.87
CA ARG A 158 -7.59 14.84 -21.83
C ARG A 158 -6.90 15.80 -20.85
N ASP A 159 -7.16 17.09 -21.01
CA ASP A 159 -6.65 18.13 -20.11
C ASP A 159 -7.20 17.94 -18.69
N VAL A 160 -6.32 18.06 -17.68
CA VAL A 160 -6.68 17.79 -16.27
C VAL A 160 -7.66 18.82 -15.73
N GLU A 161 -7.63 20.07 -16.19
CA GLU A 161 -8.53 21.11 -15.69
C GLU A 161 -9.93 20.98 -16.29
N GLU A 162 -10.03 20.61 -17.57
CA GLU A 162 -11.31 20.22 -18.16
C GLU A 162 -11.97 19.06 -17.40
N LEU A 163 -11.17 18.02 -17.08
CA LEU A 163 -11.62 16.88 -16.30
C LEU A 163 -12.08 17.29 -14.89
N ARG A 164 -11.41 18.25 -14.26
CA ARG A 164 -11.79 18.76 -12.93
C ARG A 164 -13.16 19.38 -12.95
N ILE A 165 -13.43 20.27 -13.91
CA ILE A 165 -14.70 20.96 -14.06
C ILE A 165 -15.84 19.94 -14.23
N GLU A 166 -15.64 18.94 -15.10
CA GLU A 166 -16.64 17.89 -15.34
C GLU A 166 -16.85 16.99 -14.12
N ALA A 167 -15.79 16.62 -13.41
CA ALA A 167 -15.87 15.74 -12.25
C ALA A 167 -16.55 16.43 -11.06
N LEU A 168 -16.26 17.72 -10.81
CA LEU A 168 -16.92 18.51 -9.76
C LEU A 168 -18.42 18.75 -10.05
N ALA A 169 -18.81 18.79 -11.33
CA ALA A 169 -20.21 18.91 -11.73
C ALA A 169 -20.97 17.56 -11.68
N ALA A 170 -20.26 16.43 -11.53
CA ALA A 170 -20.85 15.10 -11.46
C ALA A 170 -21.20 14.72 -10.02
N THR A 171 -21.94 13.62 -9.87
CA THR A 171 -22.34 13.09 -8.55
C THR A 171 -21.88 11.63 -8.47
N PRO A 172 -21.39 11.17 -7.29
CA PRO A 172 -21.07 9.76 -7.08
C PRO A 172 -22.29 8.86 -7.32
N PRO A 173 -22.09 7.56 -7.62
CA PRO A 173 -23.17 6.61 -7.69
C PRO A 173 -23.92 6.56 -6.36
N VAL A 174 -25.25 6.51 -6.42
CA VAL A 174 -26.10 6.42 -5.23
C VAL A 174 -26.02 5.01 -4.67
N GLU A 175 -25.69 4.91 -3.38
CA GLU A 175 -25.71 3.66 -2.63
C GLU A 175 -26.76 3.72 -1.52
N GLU A 176 -27.50 2.62 -1.34
CA GLU A 176 -28.40 2.43 -0.21
C GLU A 176 -27.85 1.30 0.66
N GLY A 177 -27.77 1.53 1.96
CA GLY A 177 -27.27 0.54 2.90
C GLY A 177 -27.26 1.07 4.33
N PRO A 178 -27.10 0.20 5.35
CA PRO A 178 -26.93 0.62 6.72
C PRO A 178 -25.51 1.14 6.94
N PHE A 179 -25.17 2.27 6.32
CA PHE A 179 -23.86 2.90 6.46
C PHE A 179 -23.73 3.56 7.83
N ARG A 180 -22.51 3.51 8.37
CA ARG A 180 -22.13 4.28 9.56
C ARG A 180 -22.05 5.76 9.20
N GLU A 181 -22.26 6.62 10.20
CA GLU A 181 -21.90 8.03 10.06
C GLU A 181 -20.39 8.14 9.85
N SER A 182 -20.00 9.03 8.94
CA SER A 182 -18.59 9.26 8.62
C SER A 182 -17.90 9.99 9.76
N GLU A 183 -16.71 9.53 10.11
CA GLU A 183 -15.82 10.16 11.08
C GLU A 183 -14.39 10.16 10.54
N LEU A 184 -14.16 11.01 9.54
CA LEU A 184 -12.85 11.24 8.96
C LEU A 184 -11.97 12.01 9.95
N VAL A 185 -10.78 11.47 10.22
CA VAL A 185 -9.80 12.06 11.13
C VAL A 185 -8.44 12.14 10.46
N ASP A 186 -7.72 13.23 10.71
CA ASP A 186 -6.36 13.42 10.21
C ASP A 186 -5.38 12.56 11.01
N LEU A 187 -4.64 11.69 10.31
CA LEU A 187 -3.65 10.79 10.89
C LEU A 187 -2.57 11.53 11.67
N THR A 188 -2.14 12.70 11.20
CA THR A 188 -1.05 13.49 11.81
C THR A 188 -1.44 14.10 13.15
N LEU A 189 -2.75 14.25 13.41
CA LEU A 189 -3.27 14.68 14.71
C LEU A 189 -3.36 13.54 15.73
N LEU A 190 -3.44 12.28 15.26
CA LEU A 190 -3.47 11.10 16.12
C LEU A 190 -2.06 10.65 16.53
N ASP A 191 -1.11 10.71 15.60
CA ASP A 191 0.30 10.47 15.88
C ASP A 191 1.19 11.39 15.00
N PRO A 192 1.81 12.44 15.57
CA PRO A 192 2.57 13.42 14.80
C PRO A 192 3.92 12.90 14.30
N THR A 193 4.29 11.64 14.60
CA THR A 193 5.48 10.99 14.01
C THR A 193 5.16 10.23 12.73
N ILE A 194 3.90 10.16 12.31
CA ILE A 194 3.54 9.67 10.97
C ILE A 194 3.96 10.73 9.96
N GLU A 195 4.76 10.32 8.98
CA GLU A 195 5.18 11.19 7.88
C GLU A 195 4.17 11.11 6.74
N VAL A 196 4.03 12.22 6.02
CA VAL A 196 3.12 12.32 4.87
C VAL A 196 3.85 12.83 3.65
N ASP A 197 3.61 12.17 2.52
CA ASP A 197 3.99 12.59 1.18
C ASP A 197 2.74 12.41 0.30
N ILE A 198 1.73 13.24 0.53
CA ILE A 198 0.44 13.18 -0.15
C ILE A 198 0.61 13.60 -1.61
N ARG A 199 0.81 12.61 -2.47
CA ARG A 199 1.27 12.76 -3.86
C ARG A 199 0.31 13.59 -4.70
N TYR A 200 -0.97 13.55 -4.36
CA TYR A 200 -2.04 14.25 -5.05
C TYR A 200 -2.25 15.69 -4.56
N ALA A 201 -1.57 16.12 -3.48
CA ALA A 201 -1.48 17.53 -3.08
C ALA A 201 -0.37 18.30 -3.82
N GLY A 202 0.49 17.59 -4.55
CA GLY A 202 1.56 18.15 -5.37
C GLY A 202 1.51 17.69 -6.82
N THR A 203 2.56 17.97 -7.59
CA THR A 203 2.71 17.48 -8.97
C THR A 203 3.53 16.19 -9.05
N ASN A 204 3.96 15.63 -7.92
CA ASN A 204 4.76 14.42 -7.89
C ASN A 204 3.88 13.15 -7.96
N ASN A 205 3.05 12.99 -8.97
CA ASN A 205 2.14 11.85 -9.16
C ASN A 205 2.04 11.45 -10.64
N PHE A 206 1.35 10.36 -10.94
CA PHE A 206 1.29 9.83 -12.31
C PHE A 206 0.71 10.77 -13.38
N MET A 207 -0.01 11.83 -13.01
CA MET A 207 -0.55 12.81 -13.97
C MET A 207 0.15 14.17 -13.96
N ASN A 208 1.13 14.40 -13.09
CA ASN A 208 1.84 15.68 -13.00
C ASN A 208 0.94 16.90 -12.74
N ALA A 209 -0.11 16.71 -11.94
CA ALA A 209 -1.08 17.76 -11.61
C ALA A 209 -1.48 17.69 -10.13
N VAL A 210 -1.97 18.80 -9.59
CA VAL A 210 -2.45 18.90 -8.19
C VAL A 210 -3.92 18.53 -8.16
N PHE A 211 -4.35 17.62 -7.28
CA PHE A 211 -5.76 17.20 -7.15
C PHE A 211 -6.38 17.58 -5.80
N TYR A 212 -5.58 17.67 -4.74
CA TYR A 212 -6.00 18.04 -3.38
C TYR A 212 -5.62 19.47 -3.04
N GLU A 213 -6.37 20.06 -2.11
CA GLU A 213 -6.18 21.43 -1.63
C GLU A 213 -5.00 21.54 -0.66
N ASP A 214 -4.74 20.49 0.12
CA ASP A 214 -3.66 20.40 1.09
C ASP A 214 -3.17 18.94 1.26
N SER A 215 -2.16 18.75 2.10
CA SER A 215 -1.47 17.47 2.32
C SER A 215 -1.93 16.71 3.58
N ARG A 216 -3.15 16.96 4.07
CA ARG A 216 -3.72 16.18 5.18
C ARG A 216 -4.06 14.76 4.71
N ALA A 217 -3.99 13.80 5.62
CA ALA A 217 -4.28 12.40 5.36
C ALA A 217 -5.45 11.94 6.24
N PHE A 218 -6.64 11.80 5.66
CA PHE A 218 -7.82 11.39 6.42
C PHE A 218 -8.12 9.90 6.28
N LEU A 219 -8.57 9.28 7.36
CA LEU A 219 -9.22 7.96 7.35
C LEU A 219 -10.41 7.96 8.29
N GLN A 220 -11.34 7.03 8.10
CA GLN A 220 -12.36 6.72 9.08
C GLN A 220 -11.69 6.33 10.40
N ARG A 221 -12.20 6.82 11.54
CA ARG A 221 -11.57 6.62 12.86
C ARG A 221 -11.06 5.20 13.12
N PRO A 222 -11.84 4.11 12.90
CA PRO A 222 -11.33 2.76 13.16
C PRO A 222 -10.08 2.41 12.34
N GLY A 223 -10.05 2.78 11.07
CA GLY A 223 -8.90 2.59 10.19
C GLY A 223 -7.73 3.50 10.58
N ALA A 224 -8.00 4.74 10.97
CA ALA A 224 -6.98 5.68 11.44
C ALA A 224 -6.27 5.17 12.71
N ASP A 225 -7.06 4.69 13.70
CA ASP A 225 -6.53 4.10 14.92
C ASP A 225 -5.71 2.83 14.63
N ALA A 226 -6.08 2.06 13.61
CA ALA A 226 -5.34 0.88 13.17
C ALA A 226 -4.00 1.24 12.51
N VAL A 227 -3.97 2.28 11.66
CA VAL A 227 -2.71 2.81 11.10
C VAL A 227 -1.76 3.28 12.21
N VAL A 228 -2.27 3.93 13.26
CA VAL A 228 -1.43 4.35 14.40
C VAL A 228 -0.82 3.15 15.14
N ARG A 229 -1.56 2.05 15.30
CA ARG A 229 -1.01 0.82 15.91
C ARG A 229 0.04 0.17 15.02
N ALA A 230 -0.22 0.07 13.71
CA ALA A 230 0.74 -0.40 12.71
C ALA A 230 2.03 0.43 12.72
N HIS A 231 1.91 1.76 12.73
CA HIS A 231 3.03 2.69 12.82
C HIS A 231 3.90 2.43 14.06
N ARG A 232 3.27 2.26 15.22
CA ARG A 232 3.98 2.02 16.49
C ARG A 232 4.66 0.65 16.52
N ALA A 233 4.07 -0.37 15.89
CA ALA A 233 4.67 -1.70 15.78
C ALA A 233 5.98 -1.66 14.97
N LEU A 234 6.07 -0.81 13.95
CA LEU A 234 7.25 -0.67 13.08
C LEU A 234 8.47 -0.05 13.79
N VAL A 235 8.27 0.69 14.89
CA VAL A 235 9.34 1.34 15.65
C VAL A 235 10.37 0.31 16.14
N GLY A 236 9.92 -0.87 16.58
CA GLY A 236 10.80 -1.96 17.01
C GLY A 236 11.73 -2.49 15.91
N TYR A 237 11.39 -2.23 14.65
CA TYR A 237 12.14 -2.66 13.46
C TYR A 237 12.91 -1.50 12.81
N GLY A 238 12.88 -0.30 13.39
CA GLY A 238 13.62 0.87 12.88
C GLY A 238 12.89 1.65 11.78
N TYR A 239 11.59 1.42 11.59
CA TYR A 239 10.80 2.07 10.53
C TYR A 239 9.61 2.84 11.08
N GLY A 240 9.16 3.82 10.31
CA GLY A 240 7.85 4.44 10.45
C GLY A 240 7.05 4.38 9.15
N LEU A 241 5.82 4.88 9.18
CA LEU A 241 4.91 4.89 8.03
C LEU A 241 5.00 6.23 7.31
N LEU A 242 5.07 6.18 5.98
CA LEU A 242 4.98 7.31 5.08
C LEU A 242 3.69 7.21 4.27
N ILE A 243 2.73 8.11 4.51
CA ILE A 243 1.41 8.06 3.87
C ILE A 243 1.43 8.80 2.53
N HIS A 244 0.93 8.15 1.48
CA HIS A 244 0.82 8.70 0.13
C HIS A 244 -0.60 9.10 -0.24
N ASP A 245 -1.61 8.39 0.25
CA ASP A 245 -3.02 8.74 0.11
C ASP A 245 -3.90 8.10 1.21
N GLY A 246 -5.05 8.71 1.48
CA GLY A 246 -6.06 8.23 2.41
C GLY A 246 -7.46 8.41 1.83
N TYR A 247 -8.30 9.23 2.46
CA TYR A 247 -9.56 9.64 1.87
C TYR A 247 -9.32 10.40 0.55
N ARG A 248 -9.88 9.87 -0.53
CA ARG A 248 -9.89 10.49 -1.86
C ARG A 248 -11.33 10.87 -2.18
N PRO A 249 -11.67 12.14 -2.46
CA PRO A 249 -13.01 12.49 -2.92
C PRO A 249 -13.34 11.78 -4.23
N TRP A 250 -14.59 11.33 -4.40
CA TRP A 250 -15.00 10.57 -5.59
C TRP A 250 -14.71 11.28 -6.92
N TYR A 251 -14.83 12.61 -6.97
CA TYR A 251 -14.53 13.38 -8.19
C TYR A 251 -13.07 13.18 -8.63
N VAL A 252 -12.12 12.97 -7.72
CA VAL A 252 -10.72 12.69 -8.05
C VAL A 252 -10.58 11.30 -8.66
N THR A 253 -11.28 10.28 -8.12
CA THR A 253 -11.36 8.95 -8.76
C THR A 253 -11.90 9.04 -10.19
N LYS A 254 -12.95 9.86 -10.39
CA LYS A 254 -13.49 10.11 -11.73
C LYS A 254 -12.46 10.76 -12.65
N MET A 255 -11.73 11.77 -12.19
CA MET A 255 -10.65 12.39 -12.96
C MET A 255 -9.58 11.37 -13.34
N PHE A 256 -9.15 10.52 -12.40
CA PHE A 256 -8.13 9.50 -12.63
C PHE A 256 -8.56 8.54 -13.74
N TRP A 257 -9.79 8.06 -13.68
CA TRP A 257 -10.37 7.16 -14.68
C TRP A 257 -10.50 7.81 -16.07
N ASP A 258 -11.01 9.03 -16.12
CA ASP A 258 -11.25 9.74 -17.38
C ASP A 258 -9.95 10.23 -18.05
N ALA A 259 -8.91 10.51 -17.26
CA ALA A 259 -7.56 10.85 -17.73
C ALA A 259 -6.77 9.63 -18.22
N THR A 260 -7.01 8.45 -17.66
CA THR A 260 -6.17 7.27 -17.90
C THR A 260 -6.52 6.58 -19.23
N PRO A 261 -5.52 6.30 -20.11
CA PRO A 261 -5.72 5.52 -21.32
C PRO A 261 -6.37 4.16 -21.03
N THR A 262 -7.31 3.72 -21.88
CA THR A 262 -8.10 2.50 -21.64
C THR A 262 -7.26 1.25 -21.33
N HIS A 263 -6.09 1.12 -21.96
CA HIS A 263 -5.20 -0.04 -21.77
C HIS A 263 -4.42 -0.02 -20.44
N GLN A 264 -4.56 1.04 -19.63
CA GLN A 264 -3.93 1.20 -18.31
C GLN A 264 -4.97 1.32 -17.18
N ARG A 265 -6.27 1.23 -17.50
CA ARG A 265 -7.34 1.45 -16.52
C ARG A 265 -7.45 0.36 -15.45
N GLU A 266 -6.70 -0.72 -15.56
CA GLU A 266 -6.63 -1.73 -14.51
C GLU A 266 -5.99 -1.20 -13.21
N PHE A 267 -5.17 -0.15 -13.30
CA PHE A 267 -4.50 0.50 -12.16
C PHE A 267 -5.28 1.69 -11.57
N VAL A 268 -6.50 1.95 -12.05
CA VAL A 268 -7.36 3.03 -11.50
C VAL A 268 -8.77 2.53 -11.25
N ALA A 269 -9.33 2.91 -10.11
CA ALA A 269 -10.68 2.50 -9.74
C ALA A 269 -11.74 3.04 -10.71
N ASN A 270 -12.71 2.21 -11.07
CA ASN A 270 -13.84 2.63 -11.90
C ASN A 270 -14.82 3.49 -11.07
N PRO A 271 -15.05 4.77 -11.42
CA PRO A 271 -15.90 5.67 -10.64
C PRO A 271 -17.36 5.20 -10.58
N ALA A 272 -17.82 4.36 -11.51
CA ALA A 272 -19.16 3.78 -11.47
C ALA A 272 -19.37 2.84 -10.26
N SER A 273 -18.29 2.28 -9.71
CA SER A 273 -18.31 1.44 -8.50
C SER A 273 -17.66 2.13 -7.29
N GLY A 274 -17.11 3.33 -7.49
CA GLY A 274 -16.31 4.05 -6.51
C GLY A 274 -14.98 3.37 -6.21
N SER A 275 -14.30 3.90 -5.19
CA SER A 275 -13.06 3.37 -4.61
C SER A 275 -13.21 3.25 -3.10
N ARG A 276 -12.45 2.35 -2.48
CA ARG A 276 -12.37 2.25 -1.01
C ARG A 276 -11.71 3.49 -0.38
N HIS A 277 -10.87 4.21 -1.14
CA HIS A 277 -10.42 5.56 -0.76
C HIS A 277 -11.58 6.55 -0.66
N ASN A 278 -12.60 6.44 -1.52
CA ASN A 278 -13.79 7.29 -1.44
C ASN A 278 -14.62 7.02 -0.19
N ARG A 279 -14.33 5.96 0.55
CA ARG A 279 -15.02 5.62 1.80
C ARG A 279 -14.22 6.06 3.03
N GLY A 280 -13.00 6.60 2.83
CA GLY A 280 -12.02 6.87 3.89
C GLY A 280 -11.49 5.60 4.55
N ALA A 281 -11.58 4.45 3.88
CA ALA A 281 -11.29 3.14 4.45
C ALA A 281 -10.20 2.37 3.69
N ALA A 282 -9.44 3.06 2.84
CA ALA A 282 -8.23 2.57 2.22
C ALA A 282 -7.10 3.59 2.43
N VAL A 283 -5.88 3.09 2.50
CA VAL A 283 -4.68 3.91 2.67
C VAL A 283 -3.59 3.41 1.73
N ASP A 284 -2.92 4.36 1.08
CA ASP A 284 -1.72 4.11 0.30
C ASP A 284 -0.52 4.58 1.11
N LEU A 285 0.46 3.70 1.35
CA LEU A 285 1.58 4.00 2.22
C LEU A 285 2.85 3.21 1.88
N SER A 286 3.97 3.71 2.38
CA SER A 286 5.27 3.06 2.36
C SER A 286 5.95 3.17 3.74
N LEU A 287 7.25 2.86 3.79
CA LEU A 287 8.06 2.97 4.99
C LEU A 287 9.05 4.13 4.88
N TYR A 288 9.43 4.71 6.01
CA TYR A 288 10.63 5.54 6.11
C TYR A 288 11.56 5.00 7.21
N ASP A 289 12.85 5.25 7.09
CA ASP A 289 13.87 4.85 8.06
C ASP A 289 13.89 5.83 9.24
N LEU A 290 13.77 5.34 10.47
CA LEU A 290 13.76 6.20 11.66
C LEU A 290 15.11 6.87 11.95
N ALA A 291 16.22 6.27 11.51
CA ALA A 291 17.55 6.81 11.75
C ALA A 291 17.93 7.92 10.76
N THR A 292 17.53 7.79 9.49
CA THR A 292 17.84 8.77 8.44
C THR A 292 16.70 9.73 8.13
N GLY A 293 15.45 9.35 8.41
CA GLY A 293 14.25 10.06 7.97
C GLY A 293 13.95 9.90 6.48
N GLU A 294 14.67 9.03 5.77
CA GLU A 294 14.51 8.84 4.33
C GLU A 294 13.45 7.77 4.02
N ALA A 295 12.71 7.98 2.93
CA ALA A 295 11.78 6.98 2.42
C ALA A 295 12.52 5.70 2.00
N ILE A 296 11.94 4.55 2.35
CA ILE A 296 12.47 3.24 1.99
C ILE A 296 12.17 2.92 0.52
N GLU A 297 13.20 2.51 -0.22
CA GLU A 297 13.04 2.05 -1.59
C GLU A 297 12.33 0.69 -1.61
N MET A 298 11.28 0.58 -2.43
CA MET A 298 10.44 -0.61 -2.60
C MET A 298 10.67 -1.23 -3.99
N PRO A 299 10.11 -2.43 -4.30
CA PRO A 299 10.33 -3.07 -5.61
C PRO A 299 9.86 -2.23 -6.82
N SER A 300 8.91 -1.32 -6.63
CA SER A 300 8.48 -0.30 -7.59
C SER A 300 8.27 1.04 -6.89
N SER A 301 8.13 2.12 -7.66
CA SER A 301 7.60 3.38 -7.10
C SER A 301 6.11 3.22 -6.77
N TYR A 302 5.62 4.09 -5.87
CA TYR A 302 4.18 4.36 -5.73
C TYR A 302 3.58 4.83 -7.06
N ASP A 303 2.30 4.49 -7.31
CA ASP A 303 1.55 4.76 -8.55
C ASP A 303 2.19 4.22 -9.84
N GLU A 304 3.04 3.20 -9.75
CA GLU A 304 3.63 2.58 -10.94
C GLU A 304 2.66 1.61 -11.61
N PHE A 305 2.33 1.85 -12.88
CA PHE A 305 1.43 0.98 -13.65
C PHE A 305 2.21 -0.15 -14.32
N SER A 306 2.74 -1.06 -13.51
CA SER A 306 3.53 -2.20 -13.98
C SER A 306 3.36 -3.41 -13.06
N HIS A 307 3.69 -4.60 -13.54
CA HIS A 307 3.65 -5.81 -12.72
C HIS A 307 4.57 -5.76 -11.47
N ARG A 308 5.50 -4.80 -11.41
CA ARG A 308 6.35 -4.54 -10.24
C ARG A 308 5.56 -3.97 -9.06
N SER A 309 4.36 -3.42 -9.30
CA SER A 309 3.47 -2.93 -8.24
C SER A 309 2.83 -4.07 -7.45
N TYR A 310 2.89 -5.32 -7.91
CA TYR A 310 2.12 -6.39 -7.29
C TYR A 310 2.73 -6.81 -5.95
N PRO A 311 1.92 -7.13 -4.92
CA PRO A 311 2.42 -7.54 -3.61
C PRO A 311 3.26 -8.81 -3.63
N ASP A 312 3.17 -9.63 -4.68
CA ASP A 312 3.91 -10.88 -4.85
C ASP A 312 5.01 -10.80 -5.92
N TYR A 313 5.29 -9.60 -6.47
CA TYR A 313 6.33 -9.42 -7.48
C TYR A 313 7.68 -10.00 -6.99
N PRO A 314 8.29 -10.95 -7.71
CA PRO A 314 9.45 -11.69 -7.21
C PRO A 314 10.79 -10.98 -7.47
N GLY A 315 10.80 -9.88 -8.23
CA GLY A 315 12.02 -9.16 -8.59
C GLY A 315 12.59 -8.27 -7.49
N GLY A 316 13.55 -7.43 -7.85
CA GLY A 316 14.23 -6.51 -6.92
C GLY A 316 15.29 -7.19 -6.04
N THR A 317 15.70 -6.47 -4.99
CA THR A 317 16.61 -6.98 -3.96
C THR A 317 15.84 -7.74 -2.88
N ALA A 318 16.50 -8.66 -2.16
CA ALA A 318 15.89 -9.34 -1.02
C ALA A 318 15.42 -8.34 0.05
N ARG A 319 16.16 -7.24 0.23
CA ARG A 319 15.79 -6.17 1.17
C ARG A 319 14.51 -5.44 0.75
N GLN A 320 14.36 -5.06 -0.52
CA GLN A 320 13.12 -4.44 -1.02
C GLN A 320 11.91 -5.37 -0.84
N ARG A 321 12.06 -6.67 -1.14
CA ARG A 321 10.98 -7.66 -0.91
C ARG A 321 10.67 -7.80 0.58
N TRP A 322 11.70 -7.85 1.43
CA TRP A 322 11.53 -7.90 2.88
C TRP A 322 10.79 -6.68 3.44
N HIS A 323 11.11 -5.45 2.99
CA HIS A 323 10.40 -4.23 3.41
C HIS A 323 8.93 -4.25 3.01
N ARG A 324 8.64 -4.65 1.76
CA ARG A 324 7.28 -4.82 1.28
C ARG A 324 6.52 -5.85 2.11
N ASP A 325 7.14 -6.99 2.39
CA ASP A 325 6.51 -8.08 3.13
C ASP A 325 6.34 -7.73 4.61
N LEU A 326 7.26 -6.98 5.21
CA LEU A 326 7.12 -6.41 6.56
C LEU A 326 5.92 -5.46 6.62
N LEU A 327 5.86 -4.51 5.69
CA LEU A 327 4.76 -3.55 5.60
C LEU A 327 3.42 -4.27 5.50
N ARG A 328 3.32 -5.22 4.58
CA ARG A 328 2.12 -6.04 4.40
C ARG A 328 1.72 -6.75 5.69
N GLN A 329 2.64 -7.46 6.33
CA GLN A 329 2.36 -8.23 7.54
C GLN A 329 1.89 -7.34 8.69
N VAL A 330 2.51 -6.17 8.88
CA VAL A 330 2.11 -5.23 9.93
C VAL A 330 0.70 -4.69 9.68
N MET A 331 0.41 -4.29 8.44
CA MET A 331 -0.92 -3.76 8.08
C MET A 331 -2.00 -4.84 8.21
N GLU A 332 -1.72 -6.07 7.74
CA GLU A 332 -2.65 -7.20 7.84
C GLU A 332 -2.91 -7.62 9.30
N ALA A 333 -1.92 -7.49 10.19
CA ALA A 333 -2.10 -7.73 11.61
C ALA A 333 -3.06 -6.72 12.28
N GLU A 334 -3.25 -5.55 11.68
CA GLU A 334 -4.12 -4.47 12.18
C GLU A 334 -5.46 -4.37 11.43
N GLY A 335 -5.87 -5.45 10.76
CA GLY A 335 -7.20 -5.53 10.13
C GLY A 335 -7.28 -4.95 8.72
N PHE A 336 -6.13 -4.78 8.05
CA PHE A 336 -6.09 -4.42 6.64
C PHE A 336 -5.94 -5.64 5.73
N SER A 337 -6.25 -5.47 4.45
CA SER A 337 -5.93 -6.42 3.38
C SER A 337 -5.25 -5.69 2.24
N VAL A 338 -4.15 -6.24 1.73
CA VAL A 338 -3.42 -5.65 0.60
C VAL A 338 -4.20 -5.83 -0.71
N ASN A 339 -4.18 -4.81 -1.57
CA ASN A 339 -4.70 -4.93 -2.94
C ASN A 339 -3.80 -5.87 -3.77
N PRO A 340 -4.34 -6.87 -4.47
CA PRO A 340 -3.55 -7.81 -5.25
C PRO A 340 -2.76 -7.18 -6.42
N GLY A 341 -3.08 -5.96 -6.84
CA GLY A 341 -2.36 -5.22 -7.88
C GLY A 341 -1.37 -4.17 -7.36
N GLU A 342 -1.39 -3.85 -6.06
CA GLU A 342 -0.70 -2.67 -5.52
C GLU A 342 -0.14 -2.95 -4.11
N TRP A 343 1.18 -3.05 -3.97
CA TRP A 343 1.84 -3.40 -2.71
C TRP A 343 1.68 -2.34 -1.62
N TRP A 344 1.40 -1.09 -2.01
CA TRP A 344 1.24 0.05 -1.12
C TRP A 344 -0.19 0.25 -0.61
N HIS A 345 -1.18 -0.40 -1.24
CA HIS A 345 -2.60 -0.13 -1.02
C HIS A 345 -3.21 -1.14 -0.06
N PHE A 346 -3.83 -0.62 1.00
CA PHE A 346 -4.41 -1.41 2.06
C PHE A 346 -5.84 -1.00 2.36
N ASP A 347 -6.74 -1.98 2.34
CA ASP A 347 -8.16 -1.81 2.66
C ASP A 347 -8.45 -2.25 4.07
N HIS A 348 -9.03 -1.35 4.87
CA HIS A 348 -9.46 -1.71 6.21
C HIS A 348 -10.70 -2.61 6.14
N GLU A 349 -10.80 -3.64 6.99
CA GLU A 349 -11.88 -4.63 6.99
C GLU A 349 -13.30 -4.03 7.01
N ASN A 350 -13.45 -2.86 7.63
CA ASN A 350 -14.72 -2.14 7.75
C ASN A 350 -15.09 -1.27 6.52
N TRP A 351 -14.34 -1.34 5.42
CA TRP A 351 -14.58 -0.47 4.26
C TRP A 351 -16.01 -0.50 3.73
N GLY A 352 -16.68 -1.66 3.80
CA GLY A 352 -18.06 -1.84 3.32
C GLY A 352 -19.14 -1.22 4.21
N GLU A 353 -18.77 -0.71 5.39
CA GLU A 353 -19.70 -0.08 6.33
C GLU A 353 -19.88 1.43 6.09
N TYR A 354 -19.16 2.00 5.13
CA TYR A 354 -19.19 3.42 4.79
C TYR A 354 -19.60 3.61 3.33
N GLY A 355 -20.46 4.57 3.03
CA GLY A 355 -20.85 4.92 1.66
C GLY A 355 -19.75 5.65 0.89
N ILE A 356 -19.87 5.71 -0.43
CA ILE A 356 -19.02 6.58 -1.27
C ILE A 356 -19.24 8.05 -0.89
N GLN A 357 -18.15 8.73 -0.54
CA GLN A 357 -18.08 10.14 -0.15
C GLN A 357 -17.46 11.01 -1.25
N ASN A 358 -17.73 12.31 -1.21
CA ASN A 358 -17.28 13.28 -2.21
C ASN A 358 -17.04 14.70 -1.65
N GLU A 359 -17.00 14.83 -0.32
CA GLU A 359 -16.64 16.04 0.41
C GLU A 359 -15.23 16.48 0.00
N VAL A 360 -15.03 17.78 -0.24
CA VAL A 360 -13.70 18.34 -0.49
C VAL A 360 -12.94 18.54 0.82
N PHE A 361 -11.61 18.65 0.76
CA PHE A 361 -10.78 18.70 1.98
C PHE A 361 -11.09 19.90 2.89
N SER A 362 -11.47 21.04 2.34
CA SER A 362 -11.89 22.22 3.12
C SER A 362 -13.23 22.06 3.85
N GLU A 363 -14.01 21.02 3.56
CA GLU A 363 -15.29 20.71 4.22
C GLU A 363 -15.16 19.69 5.37
N ILE A 364 -13.94 19.13 5.56
CA ILE A 364 -13.58 18.18 6.63
C ILE A 364 -12.79 18.93 7.72
#